data_AF-A0ABD0N2S4-F1
#
_entry.id   AF-A0ABD0N2S4-F1
#
_cell.length_a   1.000
_cell.length_b   1.000
_cell.length_c   1.000
_cell.angle_alpha   90.00
_cell.angle_beta   90.00
_cell.angle_gamma   90.00
#
_symmetry.space_group_name_H-M   'P 1'
#
loop_
_entity.id
_entity.type
_entity.pdbx_description
1 polymer ?
#
loop_
_entity_poly.entity_id
_entity_poly.type
_entity_poly.pdbx_seq_one_letter_code
_entity_poly.pdbx_strand_id
1 'polypeptide(L)' 'MFLYVLLCCVGVVHGYGNGAVGVVCDTMTPKHGSNTPQTGTAPFTVTADKTTFKEGDQIT' A
#
# COMPACT_ATOMS: atom_id res chain seq x y z
N MET A 1 6.00 -40.38 -1.10
CA MET A 1 5.06 -39.73 -2.04
C MET A 1 4.43 -38.47 -1.44
N PHE A 2 3.81 -38.55 -0.24
CA PHE A 2 3.19 -37.37 0.43
C PHE A 2 4.12 -36.17 0.66
N LEU A 3 5.40 -36.42 1.01
CA LEU A 3 6.38 -35.35 1.24
C LEU A 3 6.63 -34.49 -0.01
N TYR A 4 6.61 -35.09 -1.19
CA TYR A 4 6.84 -34.38 -2.45
C TYR A 4 5.68 -33.44 -2.80
N VAL A 5 4.44 -33.89 -2.57
CA VAL A 5 3.23 -33.07 -2.76
C VAL A 5 3.25 -31.87 -1.81
N LEU A 6 3.65 -32.08 -0.55
CA LEU A 6 3.74 -31.02 0.46
C LEU A 6 4.78 -29.96 0.09
N LEU A 7 5.91 -30.38 -0.52
CA LEU A 7 6.97 -29.48 -0.99
C LEU A 7 6.58 -28.68 -2.25
N CYS A 8 5.70 -29.22 -3.10
CA CYS A 8 5.21 -28.50 -4.29
C CYS A 8 4.10 -27.48 -3.97
N CYS A 9 3.42 -27.61 -2.83
CA CYS A 9 2.33 -26.73 -2.42
C CYS A 9 2.78 -25.58 -1.50
N VAL A 10 4.04 -25.55 -1.06
CA VAL A 10 4.59 -24.45 -0.27
C VAL A 10 5.00 -23.30 -1.21
N GLY A 11 4.12 -22.29 -1.32
CA GLY A 11 4.47 -21.04 -1.99
C GLY A 11 5.65 -20.36 -1.30
N VAL A 12 6.58 -19.82 -2.09
CA VAL A 12 7.69 -19.01 -1.56
C VAL A 12 7.11 -17.75 -0.96
N VAL A 13 7.10 -17.66 0.37
CA VAL A 13 6.72 -16.45 1.09
C VAL A 13 7.94 -15.55 1.24
N HIS A 14 7.82 -14.29 0.85
CA HIS A 14 8.86 -13.28 1.10
C HIS A 14 8.68 -12.75 2.52
N GLY A 15 9.41 -13.34 3.48
CA GLY A 15 9.49 -12.84 4.85
C GLY A 15 10.54 -11.75 4.97
N TYR A 16 10.14 -10.52 5.30
CA TYR A 16 11.06 -9.42 5.56
C TYR A 16 11.38 -9.38 7.05
N GLY A 17 12.67 -9.37 7.41
CA GLY A 17 13.13 -9.48 8.82
C GLY A 17 12.66 -8.35 9.75
N ASN A 18 12.21 -7.23 9.19
CA ASN A 18 11.60 -6.11 9.91
C ASN A 18 10.05 -6.11 9.84
N GLY A 19 9.43 -7.15 9.26
CA GLY A 19 7.98 -7.28 9.08
C GLY A 19 7.38 -6.35 8.02
N ALA A 20 8.17 -5.49 7.39
CA ALA A 20 7.69 -4.52 6.42
C ALA A 20 7.72 -5.10 5.01
N VAL A 21 6.58 -5.06 4.32
CA VAL A 21 6.49 -5.40 2.89
C VAL A 21 7.04 -4.20 2.08
N GLY A 22 8.33 -3.92 2.23
CA GLY A 22 8.97 -2.73 1.66
C GLY A 22 8.81 -2.62 0.14
N VAL A 23 8.68 -3.76 -0.56
CA VAL A 23 8.47 -3.81 -2.01
C VAL A 23 7.16 -3.17 -2.44
N VAL A 24 6.08 -3.29 -1.65
CA VAL A 24 4.79 -2.65 -2.02
C VAL A 24 4.74 -1.17 -1.65
N CYS A 25 5.54 -0.76 -0.66
CA CYS A 25 5.58 0.61 -0.13
C CYS A 25 6.79 1.41 -0.62
N ASP A 26 7.50 0.96 -1.66
CA ASP A 26 8.78 1.51 -2.10
C ASP A 26 8.71 3.02 -2.41
N THR A 27 8.27 3.40 -3.61
CA THR A 27 8.23 4.83 -3.96
C THR A 27 6.96 5.53 -3.47
N MET A 28 5.84 4.80 -3.35
CA MET A 28 4.48 5.33 -3.19
C MET A 28 4.13 6.49 -4.15
N THR A 29 4.94 6.71 -5.18
CA THR A 29 4.78 7.80 -6.13
C THR A 29 3.69 7.42 -7.11
N PRO A 30 2.62 8.22 -7.25
CA PRO A 30 1.62 7.97 -8.26
C PRO A 30 2.28 7.99 -9.65
N LYS A 31 2.05 6.93 -10.44
CA LYS A 31 2.62 6.81 -11.79
C LYS A 31 1.82 7.65 -12.78
N HIS A 32 2.00 8.97 -12.71
CA HIS A 32 1.29 9.93 -13.56
C HIS A 32 1.69 9.87 -15.05
N GLY A 33 2.65 9.04 -15.48
CA GLY A 33 3.00 8.87 -16.90
C GLY A 33 3.37 10.18 -17.59
N SER A 34 2.87 10.39 -18.81
CA SER A 34 3.01 11.64 -19.57
C SER A 34 1.88 12.65 -19.31
N ASN A 35 1.11 12.48 -18.22
CA ASN A 35 0.02 13.40 -17.91
C ASN A 35 0.57 14.73 -17.39
N THR A 36 -0.04 15.82 -17.82
CA THR A 36 0.29 17.17 -17.35
C THR A 36 -0.38 17.44 -16.01
N PRO A 37 0.28 18.14 -15.06
CA PRO A 37 -0.36 18.59 -13.83
C PRO A 37 -1.64 19.40 -14.10
N GLN A 38 -2.69 19.17 -13.31
CA GLN A 38 -3.87 20.01 -13.32
C GLN A 38 -3.52 21.39 -12.73
N THR A 39 -3.85 22.46 -13.45
CA THR A 39 -3.57 23.85 -13.04
C THR A 39 -4.83 24.65 -12.71
N GLY A 40 -6.01 24.13 -13.04
CA GLY A 40 -7.30 24.72 -12.66
C GLY A 40 -7.74 24.35 -11.24
N THR A 41 -8.87 24.91 -10.82
CA THR A 41 -9.52 24.55 -9.54
C THR A 41 -9.82 23.06 -9.49
N ALA A 42 -9.52 22.41 -8.35
CA ALA A 42 -9.79 21.00 -8.16
C ALA A 42 -11.30 20.71 -8.24
N PRO A 43 -11.72 19.64 -8.95
CA PRO A 43 -13.14 19.31 -9.12
C PRO A 43 -13.79 18.77 -7.85
N PHE A 44 -13.00 18.35 -6.87
CA PHE A 44 -13.46 17.78 -5.60
C PHE A 44 -12.56 18.24 -4.46
N THR A 45 -13.13 18.26 -3.24
CA THR A 45 -12.40 18.53 -2.01
C THR A 45 -12.46 17.29 -1.13
N VAL A 46 -11.32 16.89 -0.57
CA VAL A 46 -11.22 15.84 0.44
C VAL A 46 -11.04 16.51 1.78
N THR A 47 -11.87 16.15 2.75
CA THR A 47 -11.80 16.63 4.14
C THR A 47 -11.73 15.44 5.06
N ALA A 48 -11.04 15.58 6.19
CA ALA A 48 -11.13 14.63 7.29
C ALA A 48 -12.01 15.21 8.40
N ASP A 49 -12.63 14.33 9.17
CA ASP A 49 -13.44 14.69 10.33
C ASP A 49 -12.63 15.37 11.46
N LYS A 50 -11.32 15.13 11.52
CA LYS A 50 -10.40 15.69 12.53
C LYS A 50 -9.10 16.18 11.90
N THR A 51 -8.39 17.03 12.66
CA THR A 51 -7.06 17.57 12.28
C THR A 51 -5.92 16.99 13.11
N THR A 52 -6.22 16.09 14.05
CA THR A 52 -5.23 15.39 14.87
C THR A 52 -5.71 13.97 15.11
N PHE A 53 -4.79 13.01 14.99
CA PHE A 53 -5.07 11.58 15.06
C PHE A 53 -4.11 10.92 16.03
N LYS A 54 -4.61 9.90 16.74
CA LYS A 54 -3.81 8.98 17.56
C LYS A 54 -4.15 7.53 17.20
N GLU A 55 -3.38 6.60 17.74
CA GLU A 55 -3.59 5.18 17.53
C GLU A 55 -5.01 4.76 17.95
N GLY A 56 -5.68 3.99 17.07
CA GLY A 56 -7.02 3.47 17.31
C GLY A 56 -8.17 4.42 16.94
N ASP A 57 -7.90 5.62 16.44
CA ASP A 57 -8.94 6.51 15.95
C ASP A 57 -9.61 5.95 14.68
N GLN A 58 -10.94 6.02 14.64
CA GLN A 58 -11.68 5.89 13.39
C GLN A 58 -11.64 7.24 12.67
N ILE A 59 -11.08 7.24 11.46
CA ILE A 59 -10.98 8.40 10.57
C ILE A 59 -12.09 8.29 9.53
N THR A 60 -12.81 9.37 9.25
CA THR A 60 -13.83 9.43 8.20
C THR A 60 -13.71 10.71 7.39
#